data_AF-A0A973L4C2-F1
#
_entry.id   AF-A0A973L4C2-F1
#
_cell.length_a   1.000
_cell.length_b   1.000
_cell.length_c   1.000
_cell.angle_alpha   90.00
_cell.angle_beta   90.00
_cell.angle_gamma   90.00
#
_symmetry.space_group_name_H-M   'P 1'
#
loop_
_entity.id
_entity.type
_entity.pdbx_description
1 polymer ?
#
loop_
_entity_poly.entity_id
_entity_poly.type
_entity_poly.pdbx_seq_one_letter_code
_entity_poly.pdbx_strand_id
1 'polypeptide(L)'
;MVSLATGATHARADSNLVVNPGFETGSLSPWTCTGGTGSVTSTPAHTGTHALAGAASSTDDAQCTQTVAVQPNSAYTLSAYVEGNYVYLGATNYSSTWTPGASSWQQLSTSFTTGAGVTSVQIYLHGWYAQGTYYADDVSLVGPGGTAQVPPAPTGLAVTGTTSSSVSLSWGASSGATGYNVYRGGTKVGSATGTSYTD
;
A
#
# COMPACT_ATOMS: atom_id res chain seq x y z
N MET A 1 -22.71 -14.22 5.74
CA MET A 1 -21.75 -14.31 6.87
C MET A 1 -20.45 -14.85 6.31
N VAL A 2 -19.35 -14.10 6.43
CA VAL A 2 -18.03 -14.50 5.93
C VAL A 2 -17.25 -15.01 7.15
N SER A 3 -16.76 -16.24 7.10
CA SER A 3 -15.90 -16.82 8.12
C SER A 3 -14.82 -17.69 7.47
N LEU A 4 -13.64 -17.74 8.09
CA LEU A 4 -12.42 -18.39 7.58
C LEU A 4 -12.16 -19.70 8.34
N ALA A 5 -11.80 -20.76 7.61
CA ALA A 5 -11.22 -21.98 8.15
C ALA A 5 -9.71 -22.01 7.85
N THR A 6 -8.88 -22.39 8.83
CA THR A 6 -7.41 -22.48 8.69
C THR A 6 -6.94 -23.92 8.54
N GLY A 7 -6.13 -24.20 7.51
CA GLY A 7 -5.41 -25.46 7.35
C GLY A 7 -4.09 -25.31 6.59
N ALA A 8 -3.06 -26.01 7.10
CA ALA A 8 -1.72 -26.27 6.57
C ALA A 8 -0.66 -25.13 6.57
N THR A 9 0.41 -25.38 7.33
CA THR A 9 1.65 -24.61 7.47
C THR A 9 2.45 -24.57 6.17
N HIS A 10 2.47 -23.41 5.52
CA HIS A 10 3.51 -23.00 4.57
C HIS A 10 4.33 -21.90 5.25
N ALA A 11 5.65 -21.89 5.07
CA ALA A 11 6.51 -20.79 5.51
C ALA A 11 5.90 -19.47 5.00
N ARG A 12 5.51 -18.58 5.92
CA ARG A 12 4.82 -17.34 5.57
C ARG A 12 5.80 -16.46 4.79
N ALA A 13 5.41 -15.99 3.61
CA ALA A 13 5.94 -14.74 3.11
C ALA A 13 5.55 -13.68 4.13
N ASP A 14 6.55 -13.01 4.72
CA ASP A 14 6.30 -11.89 5.63
C ASP A 14 5.46 -10.84 4.87
N SER A 15 4.29 -10.52 5.38
CA SER A 15 3.35 -9.60 4.73
C SER A 15 3.83 -8.16 4.84
N ASN A 16 3.53 -7.35 3.82
CA ASN A 16 3.80 -5.92 3.85
C ASN A 16 3.14 -5.26 5.08
N LEU A 17 3.94 -4.59 5.90
CA LEU A 17 3.52 -3.91 7.13
C LEU A 17 2.96 -2.51 6.87
N VAL A 18 3.17 -1.97 5.67
CA VAL A 18 2.74 -0.62 5.30
C VAL A 18 1.24 -0.62 5.02
N VAL A 19 0.53 0.37 5.56
CA VAL A 19 -0.89 0.58 5.30
C VAL A 19 -1.05 1.54 4.12
N ASN A 20 -2.01 1.27 3.24
CA ASN A 20 -2.20 2.03 2.00
C ASN A 20 -0.88 2.18 1.20
N PRO A 21 -0.19 1.06 0.90
CA PRO A 21 1.17 1.09 0.32
C PRO A 21 1.23 1.64 -1.10
N GLY A 22 0.15 1.49 -1.88
CA GLY A 22 0.02 2.03 -3.23
C GLY A 22 -1.02 3.15 -3.35
N PHE A 23 -1.40 3.80 -2.25
CA PHE A 23 -2.30 4.97 -2.26
C PHE A 23 -3.72 4.74 -2.86
N GLU A 24 -4.10 3.49 -3.12
CA GLU A 24 -5.34 3.06 -3.79
C GLU A 24 -6.64 3.40 -3.05
N THR A 25 -6.56 3.91 -1.83
CA THR A 25 -7.74 4.47 -1.15
C THR A 25 -8.19 5.82 -1.74
N GLY A 26 -7.41 6.40 -2.66
CA GLY A 26 -7.63 7.76 -3.17
C GLY A 26 -7.33 8.85 -2.13
N SER A 27 -6.69 8.47 -1.02
CA SER A 27 -6.34 9.33 0.10
C SER A 27 -4.90 9.07 0.52
N LEU A 28 -4.22 10.10 1.04
CA LEU A 28 -2.90 9.94 1.63
C LEU A 28 -2.95 9.15 2.92
N SER A 29 -4.06 9.18 3.67
CA SER A 29 -4.14 8.53 4.98
C SER A 29 -3.78 7.03 4.89
N PRO A 30 -2.90 6.52 5.78
CA PRO A 30 -2.35 7.15 6.98
C PRO A 30 -0.99 7.85 6.78
N TRP A 31 -0.53 8.04 5.55
CA TRP A 31 0.64 8.85 5.25
C TRP A 31 0.41 10.32 5.57
N THR A 32 1.47 10.99 6.03
CA THR A 32 1.48 12.43 6.30
C THR A 32 2.64 13.07 5.57
N CYS A 33 2.37 14.13 4.82
CA CYS A 33 3.38 14.88 4.07
C CYS A 33 3.60 16.28 4.65
N THR A 34 4.86 16.73 4.69
CA THR A 34 5.25 18.06 5.18
C THR A 34 4.56 19.15 4.37
N GLY A 35 4.16 20.25 5.05
CA GLY A 35 3.66 21.45 4.37
C GLY A 35 2.43 21.29 3.48
N GLY A 36 1.72 20.15 3.52
CA GLY A 36 0.65 19.86 2.55
C GLY A 36 1.15 19.64 1.13
N THR A 37 2.41 19.25 0.95
CA THR A 37 3.08 19.07 -0.34
C THR A 37 2.72 17.76 -1.05
N GLY A 38 2.11 16.82 -0.33
CA GLY A 38 1.69 15.53 -0.87
C GLY A 38 0.27 15.57 -1.42
N SER A 39 0.03 14.78 -2.46
CA SER A 39 -1.29 14.48 -3.01
C SER A 39 -1.33 13.05 -3.55
N VAL A 40 -2.53 12.52 -3.78
CA VAL A 40 -2.70 11.27 -4.54
C VAL A 40 -2.99 11.65 -5.99
N THR A 41 -2.25 11.07 -6.93
CA THR A 41 -2.51 11.20 -8.37
C THR A 41 -3.11 9.92 -8.93
N SER A 42 -3.86 10.01 -10.04
CA SER A 42 -4.32 8.86 -10.82
C SER A 42 -3.46 8.57 -12.06
N THR A 43 -2.49 9.44 -12.35
CA THR A 43 -1.48 9.25 -13.39
C THR A 43 -0.23 10.11 -13.09
N PRO A 44 0.98 9.54 -13.09
CA PRO A 44 1.29 8.11 -13.27
C PRO A 44 0.84 7.26 -12.07
N ALA A 45 0.65 5.96 -12.30
CA ALA A 45 0.51 4.92 -11.27
C ALA A 45 1.38 3.72 -11.71
N HIS A 46 2.05 3.03 -10.79
CA HIS A 46 2.90 1.88 -11.13
C HIS A 46 2.04 0.62 -11.22
N THR A 47 1.28 0.35 -10.17
CA THR A 47 0.18 -0.62 -10.19
C THR A 47 -1.11 0.06 -9.77
N GLY A 48 -2.24 -0.63 -9.94
CA GLY A 48 -3.54 -0.07 -9.57
C GLY A 48 -3.90 1.21 -10.34
N THR A 49 -4.41 2.19 -9.61
CA THR A 49 -4.98 3.42 -10.17
C THR A 49 -4.45 4.70 -9.53
N HIS A 50 -3.69 4.59 -8.44
CA HIS A 50 -3.22 5.76 -7.70
C HIS A 50 -1.74 5.67 -7.37
N ALA A 51 -1.11 6.81 -7.14
CA ALA A 51 0.23 6.91 -6.58
C ALA A 51 0.37 8.16 -5.72
N LEU A 52 1.41 8.21 -4.90
CA LEU A 52 1.82 9.44 -4.23
C LEU A 52 2.44 10.40 -5.26
N ALA A 53 2.07 11.67 -5.19
CA ALA A 53 2.78 12.79 -5.80
C ALA A 53 3.25 13.75 -4.70
N GLY A 54 4.57 13.87 -4.50
CA GLY A 54 5.17 14.81 -3.57
C GLY A 54 5.75 16.02 -4.31
N ALA A 55 5.23 17.22 -4.05
CA ALA A 55 5.60 18.45 -4.75
C ALA A 55 6.75 19.19 -4.04
N ALA A 56 8.00 18.76 -4.28
CA ALA A 56 9.16 19.42 -3.70
C ALA A 56 9.31 20.85 -4.25
N SER A 57 9.62 21.77 -3.35
CA SER A 57 9.80 23.20 -3.62
C SER A 57 11.22 23.64 -3.25
N SER A 58 11.53 24.93 -3.37
CA SER A 58 12.82 25.47 -2.92
C SER A 58 13.02 25.42 -1.40
N THR A 59 11.96 25.25 -0.62
CA THR A 59 11.99 25.31 0.85
C THR A 59 11.47 24.05 1.54
N ASP A 60 11.01 23.06 0.79
CA ASP A 60 10.44 21.81 1.29
C ASP A 60 10.77 20.69 0.31
N ASP A 61 11.28 19.56 0.79
CA ASP A 61 11.61 18.37 -0.01
C ASP A 61 10.38 17.46 -0.24
N ALA A 62 9.22 17.89 0.25
CA ALA A 62 7.94 17.21 0.18
C ALA A 62 7.94 15.84 0.85
N GLN A 63 8.60 15.72 2.00
CA GLN A 63 8.69 14.47 2.73
C GLN A 63 7.32 13.94 3.17
N CYS A 64 7.03 12.71 2.75
CA CYS A 64 5.88 11.93 3.18
C CYS A 64 6.31 10.77 4.06
N THR A 65 5.64 10.59 5.20
CA THR A 65 6.00 9.59 6.21
C THR A 65 4.82 8.72 6.63
N GLN A 66 5.12 7.52 7.10
CA GLN A 66 4.19 6.65 7.81
C GLN A 66 4.89 6.00 9.01
N THR A 67 4.24 6.00 10.17
CA THR A 67 4.70 5.23 11.33
C THR A 67 4.16 3.81 11.24
N VAL A 68 5.06 2.83 11.23
CA VAL A 68 4.75 1.40 11.05
C VAL A 68 5.18 0.64 12.30
N ALA A 69 4.33 -0.27 12.77
CA ALA A 69 4.66 -1.16 13.87
C ALA A 69 5.69 -2.21 13.44
N VAL A 70 6.68 -2.46 14.29
CA VAL A 70 7.75 -3.43 14.05
C VAL A 70 8.04 -4.22 15.33
N GLN A 71 8.83 -5.26 15.21
CA GLN A 71 9.35 -6.05 16.33
C GLN A 71 10.76 -5.58 16.70
N PRO A 72 11.15 -5.63 17.98
CA PRO A 72 12.53 -5.39 18.40
C PRO A 72 13.50 -6.42 17.81
N ASN A 73 14.77 -6.05 17.68
CA ASN A 73 15.87 -6.94 17.26
C ASN A 73 15.58 -7.73 15.96
N SER A 74 14.93 -7.09 15.00
CA SER A 74 14.36 -7.75 13.84
C SER A 74 14.81 -7.09 12.54
N ALA A 75 15.13 -7.91 11.54
CA ALA A 75 15.55 -7.44 10.22
C ALA A 75 14.34 -7.13 9.34
N TYR A 76 14.39 -6.00 8.63
CA TYR A 76 13.38 -5.53 7.70
C TYR A 76 13.99 -5.16 6.34
N THR A 77 13.21 -5.34 5.29
CA THR A 77 13.48 -4.81 3.94
C THR A 77 12.41 -3.79 3.59
N LEU A 78 12.83 -2.58 3.25
CA LEU A 78 12.00 -1.47 2.80
C LEU A 78 12.21 -1.24 1.30
N SER A 79 11.14 -1.16 0.53
CA SER A 79 11.17 -0.89 -0.90
C SER A 79 10.02 0.01 -1.34
N ALA A 80 10.16 0.67 -2.48
CA ALA A 80 9.10 1.40 -3.16
C ALA A 80 9.46 1.54 -4.65
N TYR A 81 8.47 1.67 -5.51
CA TYR A 81 8.68 2.14 -6.88
C TYR A 81 8.61 3.66 -6.90
N VAL A 82 9.57 4.30 -7.56
CA VAL A 82 9.66 5.76 -7.64
C VAL A 82 9.86 6.23 -9.07
N GLU A 83 9.38 7.44 -9.35
CA GLU A 83 9.62 8.17 -10.60
C GLU A 83 9.91 9.64 -10.27
N GLY A 84 10.81 10.29 -11.00
CA GLY A 84 11.22 11.68 -10.76
C GLY A 84 12.70 11.84 -10.44
N ASN A 85 13.09 13.07 -10.13
CA ASN A 85 14.48 13.47 -9.92
C ASN A 85 14.83 13.48 -8.43
N TYR A 86 15.98 12.89 -8.07
CA TYR A 86 16.48 12.86 -6.69
C TYR A 86 15.45 12.37 -5.67
N VAL A 87 14.94 11.14 -5.86
CA VAL A 87 13.93 10.54 -4.98
C VAL A 87 14.59 9.64 -3.95
N TYR A 88 14.21 9.80 -2.70
CA TYR A 88 14.76 9.09 -1.54
C TYR A 88 13.71 8.21 -0.90
N LEU A 89 14.16 7.05 -0.40
CA LEU A 89 13.39 6.11 0.41
C LEU A 89 14.21 5.75 1.65
N GLY A 90 13.62 5.76 2.83
CA GLY A 90 14.33 5.33 4.03
C GLY A 90 13.45 5.17 5.25
N ALA A 91 14.11 4.79 6.35
CA ALA A 91 13.50 4.77 7.68
C ALA A 91 14.29 5.70 8.61
N THR A 92 13.58 6.50 9.41
CA THR A 92 14.19 7.50 10.30
C THR A 92 15.11 6.83 11.31
N ASN A 93 16.36 7.32 11.42
CA ASN A 93 17.46 6.73 12.22
C ASN A 93 17.97 5.36 11.74
N TYR A 94 17.60 4.93 10.53
CA TYR A 94 18.05 3.70 9.90
C TYR A 94 18.58 3.98 8.49
N SER A 95 18.74 2.92 7.69
CA SER A 95 19.21 2.99 6.31
C SER A 95 18.25 3.76 5.40
N SER A 96 18.83 4.41 4.40
CA SER A 96 18.12 5.00 3.26
C SER A 96 18.81 4.65 1.94
N THR A 97 18.11 4.88 0.85
CA THR A 97 18.58 4.73 -0.53
C THR A 97 17.92 5.78 -1.41
N TRP A 98 18.48 6.06 -2.59
CA TRP A 98 17.96 7.11 -3.48
C TRP A 98 18.37 6.88 -4.93
N THR A 99 17.68 7.57 -5.85
CA THR A 99 18.04 7.64 -7.27
C THR A 99 18.25 9.10 -7.70
N PRO A 100 19.28 9.43 -8.51
CA PRO A 100 19.45 10.79 -9.06
C PRO A 100 18.35 11.16 -10.05
N GLY A 101 17.70 10.17 -10.66
CA GLY A 101 16.60 10.39 -11.59
C GLY A 101 16.06 9.09 -12.14
N ALA A 102 14.74 8.99 -12.24
CA ALA A 102 14.02 7.88 -12.82
C ALA A 102 12.96 8.44 -13.77
N SER A 103 13.15 8.26 -15.09
CA SER A 103 12.22 8.70 -16.14
C SER A 103 11.04 7.73 -16.36
N SER A 104 11.03 6.64 -15.62
CA SER A 104 9.97 5.63 -15.51
C SER A 104 10.12 4.97 -14.15
N TRP A 105 9.07 4.34 -13.65
CA TRP A 105 9.09 3.59 -12.40
C TRP A 105 10.36 2.74 -12.21
N GLN A 106 11.12 3.08 -11.18
CA GLN A 106 12.33 2.37 -10.74
C GLN A 106 12.12 1.91 -9.30
N GLN A 107 12.43 0.65 -9.01
CA GLN A 107 12.39 0.17 -7.63
C GLN A 107 13.62 0.64 -6.85
N LEU A 108 13.39 1.23 -5.69
CA LEU A 108 14.39 1.43 -4.64
C LEU A 108 14.21 0.37 -3.56
N SER A 109 15.31 -0.09 -2.96
CA SER A 109 15.29 -1.06 -1.87
C SER A 109 16.46 -0.85 -0.90
N THR A 110 16.19 -0.99 0.39
CA THR A 110 17.18 -0.95 1.47
C THR A 110 16.76 -1.87 2.62
N SER A 111 17.69 -2.23 3.49
CA SER A 111 17.42 -3.08 4.66
C SER A 111 17.95 -2.44 5.94
N PHE A 112 17.30 -2.74 7.06
CA PHE A 112 17.73 -2.32 8.38
C PHE A 112 17.34 -3.35 9.44
N THR A 113 17.98 -3.30 10.61
CA THR A 113 17.65 -4.13 11.77
C THR A 113 17.28 -3.24 12.93
N THR A 114 16.10 -3.45 13.52
CA THR A 114 15.63 -2.68 14.67
C THR A 114 16.46 -2.98 15.92
N GLY A 115 16.65 -1.97 16.76
CA GLY A 115 17.31 -2.13 18.05
C GLY A 115 16.42 -2.81 19.11
N ALA A 116 17.01 -3.06 20.28
CA ALA A 116 16.28 -3.52 21.44
C ALA A 116 15.22 -2.48 21.86
N GLY A 117 13.99 -2.93 22.16
CA GLY A 117 12.89 -2.07 22.58
C GLY A 117 12.20 -1.26 21.47
N VAL A 118 12.66 -1.36 20.22
CA VAL A 118 12.03 -0.66 19.09
C VAL A 118 10.80 -1.42 18.62
N THR A 119 9.62 -0.82 18.80
CA THR A 119 8.33 -1.39 18.41
C THR A 119 7.62 -0.61 17.30
N SER A 120 8.19 0.52 16.88
CA SER A 120 7.71 1.30 15.75
C SER A 120 8.87 1.98 15.03
N VAL A 121 8.70 2.20 13.74
CA VAL A 121 9.63 2.99 12.91
C VAL A 121 8.82 3.94 12.04
N GLN A 122 9.39 5.10 11.74
CA GLN A 122 8.86 5.99 10.73
C GLN A 122 9.59 5.71 9.42
N ILE A 123 8.86 5.28 8.39
CA ILE A 123 9.37 5.20 7.03
C ILE A 123 9.05 6.50 6.29
N TYR A 124 9.85 6.85 5.29
CA TYR A 124 9.69 8.07 4.54
C TYR A 124 10.04 7.92 3.07
N LEU A 125 9.42 8.78 2.27
CA LEU A 125 9.79 9.13 0.90
C LEU A 125 9.94 10.66 0.84
N HIS A 126 10.91 11.16 0.08
CA HIS A 126 11.01 12.59 -0.21
C HIS A 126 11.72 12.82 -1.55
N GLY A 127 11.51 13.99 -2.13
CA GLY A 127 12.26 14.46 -3.29
C GLY A 127 13.52 15.22 -2.87
N TRP A 128 14.03 16.06 -3.75
CA TRP A 128 15.06 17.03 -3.39
C TRP A 128 14.58 18.45 -3.69
N TYR A 129 15.06 19.39 -2.88
CA TYR A 129 14.72 20.80 -3.01
C TYR A 129 14.86 21.28 -4.46
N ALA A 130 13.82 21.98 -4.92
CA ALA A 130 13.69 22.55 -6.25
C ALA A 130 13.73 21.55 -7.43
N GLN A 131 13.60 20.24 -7.21
CA GLN A 131 13.52 19.25 -8.29
C GLN A 131 12.11 19.02 -8.84
N GLY A 132 11.09 19.63 -8.22
CA GLY A 132 9.69 19.49 -8.61
C GLY A 132 9.06 18.22 -8.05
N THR A 133 8.04 17.72 -8.75
CA THR A 133 7.26 16.58 -8.27
C THR A 133 8.01 15.26 -8.43
N TYR A 134 8.01 14.45 -7.38
CA TYR A 134 8.34 13.02 -7.46
C TYR A 134 7.08 12.19 -7.28
N TYR A 135 7.12 10.96 -7.80
CA TYR A 135 6.08 9.97 -7.61
C TYR A 135 6.61 8.75 -6.86
N ALA A 136 5.76 8.15 -6.04
CA ALA A 136 6.06 6.90 -5.36
C ALA A 136 4.83 6.02 -5.29
N ASP A 137 5.04 4.72 -5.39
CA ASP A 137 3.97 3.72 -5.39
C ASP A 137 4.51 2.38 -4.84
N ASP A 138 3.61 1.46 -4.50
CA ASP A 138 3.92 0.10 -4.06
C ASP A 138 4.97 0.03 -2.93
N VAL A 139 4.79 0.86 -1.90
CA VAL A 139 5.70 0.93 -0.76
C VAL A 139 5.57 -0.34 0.08
N SER A 140 6.68 -1.00 0.38
CA SER A 140 6.68 -2.25 1.11
C SER A 140 7.71 -2.30 2.21
N LEU A 141 7.28 -2.66 3.42
CA LEU A 141 8.13 -2.98 4.56
C LEU A 141 7.87 -4.41 4.99
N VAL A 142 8.86 -5.29 4.81
CA VAL A 142 8.74 -6.73 5.04
C VAL A 142 9.74 -7.16 6.11
N GLY A 143 9.28 -7.93 7.10
CA GLY A 143 10.10 -8.54 8.15
C GLY A 143 9.24 -9.28 9.18
N PRO A 144 9.82 -9.81 10.27
CA PRO A 144 9.08 -10.59 11.24
C PRO A 144 8.06 -9.70 11.97
N GLY A 145 6.89 -10.26 12.24
CA GLY A 145 5.75 -9.52 12.80
C GLY A 145 4.72 -9.05 11.77
N GLY A 146 4.91 -9.35 10.48
CA GLY A 146 3.86 -9.27 9.46
C GLY A 146 2.68 -10.18 9.80
N THR A 147 1.63 -9.64 10.42
CA THR A 147 0.31 -10.23 10.26
C THR A 147 -0.17 -9.88 8.86
N ALA A 148 -0.61 -10.87 8.08
CA ALA A 148 -1.18 -10.62 6.76
C ALA A 148 -2.19 -9.49 6.88
N GLN A 149 -1.99 -8.38 6.14
CA GLN A 149 -2.96 -7.29 6.08
C GLN A 149 -4.25 -7.89 5.51
N VAL A 150 -5.20 -8.20 6.38
CA VAL A 150 -6.51 -8.68 5.97
C VAL A 150 -7.19 -7.49 5.31
N PRO A 151 -7.54 -7.56 4.00
CA PRO A 151 -8.26 -6.47 3.37
C PRO A 151 -9.52 -6.18 4.18
N PRO A 152 -9.88 -4.90 4.40
CA PRO A 152 -11.10 -4.57 5.11
C PRO A 152 -12.30 -5.19 4.39
N ALA A 153 -13.36 -5.50 5.13
CA ALA A 153 -14.59 -6.00 4.51
C ALA A 153 -15.08 -5.02 3.42
N PRO A 154 -15.48 -5.50 2.23
CA PRO A 154 -16.04 -4.64 1.20
C PRO A 154 -17.28 -3.93 1.74
N THR A 155 -17.39 -2.62 1.49
CA THR A 155 -18.57 -1.82 1.89
C THR A 155 -19.51 -1.65 0.70
N GLY A 156 -20.73 -1.13 0.92
CA GLY A 156 -21.63 -0.77 -0.18
C GLY A 156 -22.12 -1.93 -1.06
N LEU A 157 -22.23 -3.14 -0.49
CA LEU A 157 -22.81 -4.28 -1.21
C LEU A 157 -24.25 -3.96 -1.62
N ALA A 158 -24.53 -4.01 -2.93
CA ALA A 158 -25.83 -3.72 -3.50
C ALA A 158 -26.20 -4.71 -4.60
N VAL A 159 -27.50 -4.96 -4.76
CA VAL A 159 -28.05 -5.65 -5.93
C VAL A 159 -28.24 -4.62 -7.05
N THR A 160 -27.66 -4.88 -8.21
CA THR A 160 -27.73 -3.98 -9.37
C THR A 160 -28.69 -4.48 -10.45
N GLY A 161 -29.11 -5.75 -10.39
CA GLY A 161 -30.06 -6.32 -11.33
C GLY A 161 -30.54 -7.69 -10.89
N THR A 162 -31.76 -8.06 -11.30
CA THR A 162 -32.32 -9.40 -11.10
C THR A 162 -33.06 -9.86 -12.35
N THR A 163 -32.99 -11.15 -12.63
CA THR A 163 -33.87 -11.82 -13.60
C THR A 163 -34.57 -13.00 -12.91
N SER A 164 -35.35 -13.77 -13.66
CA SER A 164 -35.91 -15.03 -13.14
C SER A 164 -34.85 -16.06 -12.72
N SER A 165 -33.60 -15.92 -13.18
CA SER A 165 -32.54 -16.91 -12.97
C SER A 165 -31.17 -16.34 -12.61
N SER A 166 -31.03 -15.02 -12.44
CA SER A 166 -29.75 -14.39 -12.12
C SER A 166 -29.86 -13.18 -11.19
N VAL A 167 -28.77 -12.88 -10.49
CA VAL A 167 -28.63 -11.69 -9.63
C VAL A 167 -27.27 -11.04 -9.89
N SER A 168 -27.27 -9.75 -10.20
CA SER A 168 -26.05 -8.94 -10.33
C SER A 168 -25.79 -8.15 -9.05
N LEU A 169 -24.54 -8.16 -8.62
CA LEU A 169 -24.05 -7.54 -7.38
C LEU A 169 -22.91 -6.56 -7.67
N SER A 170 -22.83 -5.48 -6.89
CA SER A 170 -21.68 -4.58 -6.84
C SER A 170 -21.30 -4.27 -5.39
N TRP A 171 -20.03 -3.94 -5.15
CA TRP A 171 -19.53 -3.50 -3.84
C TRP A 171 -18.38 -2.49 -4.00
N GLY A 172 -18.03 -1.79 -2.92
CA GLY A 172 -16.86 -0.92 -2.87
C GLY A 172 -15.56 -1.73 -2.79
N ALA A 173 -14.50 -1.24 -3.42
CA ALA A 173 -13.20 -1.91 -3.38
C ALA A 173 -12.62 -1.95 -1.96
N SER A 174 -12.02 -3.08 -1.61
CA SER A 174 -11.25 -3.23 -0.37
C SER A 174 -9.77 -2.98 -0.65
N SER A 175 -9.15 -2.05 0.08
CA SER A 175 -7.71 -1.77 -0.04
C SER A 175 -6.89 -3.05 0.19
N GLY A 176 -6.00 -3.37 -0.76
CA GLY A 176 -5.16 -4.58 -0.69
C GLY A 176 -5.87 -5.89 -1.04
N ALA A 177 -7.16 -5.88 -1.43
CA ALA A 177 -7.83 -7.07 -1.93
C ALA A 177 -7.41 -7.36 -3.37
N THR A 178 -6.94 -8.58 -3.61
CA THR A 178 -6.63 -9.11 -4.96
C THR A 178 -7.81 -9.85 -5.59
N GLY A 179 -8.90 -10.03 -4.84
CA GLY A 179 -10.14 -10.63 -5.29
C GLY A 179 -11.16 -10.79 -4.15
N TYR A 180 -12.38 -11.16 -4.53
CA TYR A 180 -13.53 -11.30 -3.66
C TYR A 180 -14.13 -12.70 -3.83
N ASN A 181 -14.50 -13.33 -2.73
CA ASN A 181 -15.29 -14.56 -2.74
C ASN A 181 -16.77 -14.19 -2.51
N VAL A 182 -17.67 -14.69 -3.36
CA VAL A 182 -19.11 -14.42 -3.27
C VAL A 182 -19.81 -15.63 -2.65
N TYR A 183 -20.67 -15.39 -1.66
CA TYR A 183 -21.37 -16.44 -0.92
C TYR A 183 -22.89 -16.21 -0.92
N ARG A 184 -23.66 -17.27 -1.19
CA ARG A 184 -25.11 -17.32 -1.08
C ARG A 184 -25.48 -18.34 0.00
N GLY A 185 -26.18 -17.90 1.05
CA GLY A 185 -26.58 -18.79 2.15
C GLY A 185 -25.41 -19.48 2.88
N GLY A 186 -24.21 -18.90 2.84
CA GLY A 186 -22.99 -19.49 3.42
C GLY A 186 -22.19 -20.38 2.47
N THR A 187 -22.74 -20.72 1.29
CA THR A 187 -22.03 -21.48 0.25
C THR A 187 -21.35 -20.53 -0.73
N LYS A 188 -20.07 -20.77 -1.05
CA LYS A 188 -19.35 -20.01 -2.07
C LYS A 188 -19.97 -20.30 -3.44
N VAL A 189 -20.46 -19.27 -4.13
CA VAL A 189 -21.02 -19.36 -5.48
C VAL A 189 -20.00 -18.96 -6.56
N GLY A 190 -19.02 -18.12 -6.21
CA GLY A 190 -17.97 -17.73 -7.14
C GLY A 190 -16.90 -16.84 -6.54
N SER A 191 -16.06 -16.28 -7.42
CA SER A 191 -15.07 -15.28 -7.08
C SER A 191 -14.92 -14.24 -8.19
N ALA A 192 -14.55 -13.02 -7.83
CA ALA A 192 -14.34 -11.91 -8.75
C ALA A 192 -13.00 -11.21 -8.44
N THR A 193 -12.28 -10.78 -9.47
CA THR A 193 -11.10 -9.92 -9.32
C THR A 193 -11.46 -8.43 -9.31
N GLY A 194 -12.64 -8.07 -9.81
CA GLY A 194 -13.22 -6.73 -9.75
C GLY A 194 -14.32 -6.58 -8.69
N THR A 195 -15.01 -5.44 -8.69
CA THR A 195 -16.02 -5.04 -7.69
C THR A 195 -17.46 -5.41 -8.05
N SER A 196 -17.64 -6.40 -8.92
CA SER A 196 -18.97 -6.89 -9.32
C SER A 196 -18.96 -8.38 -9.62
N TYR A 197 -20.14 -9.00 -9.52
CA TYR A 197 -20.36 -10.41 -9.85
C TYR A 197 -21.82 -10.63 -10.26
N THR A 198 -22.04 -11.48 -11.26
CA THR A 198 -23.38 -11.97 -11.61
C THR A 198 -23.41 -13.46 -11.35
N ASP A 199 -24.34 -13.86 -10.49
CA ASP A 199 -24.70 -15.25 -10.17
C ASP A 199 -25.85 -15.68 -11.07
#